data_AF-A0A353PAX0-F1
#
_entry.id   AF-A0A353PAX0-F1
#
_cell.length_a   1.000
_cell.length_b   1.000
_cell.length_c   1.000
_cell.angle_alpha   90.00
_cell.angle_beta   90.00
_cell.angle_gamma   90.00
#
_symmetry.space_group_name_H-M   'P 1'
#
loop_
_entity.id
_entity.type
_entity.pdbx_description
1 polymer ?
#
loop_
_entity_poly.entity_id
_entity_poly.type
_entity_poly.pdbx_seq_one_letter_code
_entity_poly.pdbx_strand_id
1 'polypeptide(L)'
;MNSDLPRVCIIGAGSSGIAACRNFKAYGLPYVCYESADRIGGMWAFTNKSAANGGSAAYRSLHINTSRTQMGYRDFPMPADYPDFPGHAQVAAYFESFVDHFGLRDTIRLGTTVTRCERRAQGGWTVHLGDGSKAEFDAVVVANGHHWDPLWPKPLPSGRFDGIQMHAHDYVDPANPHDLRGKRVVVVGMGNSAMDIASELGHKENAEAVYLSVRSGTYILPKYLGSKLVYDILLRHPSNHPGLLERLLWSLPDAVFDRLLYPLATLGLNLLVGRPER
;
A
#
# COMPACT_ATOMS: atom_id res chain seq x y z
N MET A 1 2.21 -34.76 0.82
CA MET A 1 2.05 -33.59 1.72
C MET A 1 1.94 -34.14 3.13
N ASN A 2 2.68 -33.58 4.09
CA ASN A 2 2.67 -34.06 5.46
C ASN A 2 1.31 -33.68 6.07
N SER A 3 0.46 -34.66 6.40
CA SER A 3 -0.90 -34.44 6.90
C SER A 3 -0.95 -33.84 8.30
N ASP A 4 0.21 -33.74 8.96
CA ASP A 4 0.33 -33.33 10.37
C ASP A 4 0.64 -31.84 10.55
N LEU A 5 0.80 -31.08 9.45
CA LEU A 5 1.07 -29.64 9.51
C LEU A 5 -0.24 -28.83 9.47
N PRO A 6 -0.33 -27.70 10.22
CA PRO A 6 -1.53 -26.88 10.26
C PRO A 6 -1.84 -26.29 8.88
N ARG A 7 -3.10 -26.38 8.47
CA ARG A 7 -3.60 -25.83 7.21
C ARG A 7 -4.06 -24.39 7.40
N VAL A 8 -3.57 -23.47 6.58
CA VAL A 8 -3.77 -22.04 6.78
C VAL A 8 -4.57 -21.38 5.65
N CYS A 9 -5.51 -20.53 6.02
CA CYS A 9 -6.20 -19.63 5.10
C CYS A 9 -5.45 -18.30 5.01
N ILE A 10 -5.13 -17.83 3.81
CA ILE A 10 -4.57 -16.49 3.57
C ILE A 10 -5.63 -15.66 2.86
N ILE A 11 -5.99 -14.50 3.41
CA ILE A 11 -7.04 -13.63 2.86
C ILE A 11 -6.39 -12.46 2.12
N GLY A 12 -6.51 -12.43 0.79
CA GLY A 12 -5.97 -11.42 -0.11
C GLY A 12 -4.67 -11.86 -0.79
N ALA A 13 -4.57 -11.59 -2.10
CA ALA A 13 -3.40 -11.81 -2.94
C ALA A 13 -2.77 -10.49 -3.41
N GLY A 14 -2.78 -9.48 -2.54
CA GLY A 14 -1.90 -8.30 -2.65
C GLY A 14 -0.47 -8.61 -2.21
N SER A 15 0.36 -7.57 -2.08
CA SER A 15 1.78 -7.69 -1.71
C SER A 15 2.03 -8.53 -0.45
N SER A 16 1.25 -8.32 0.61
CA SER A 16 1.38 -9.10 1.85
C SER A 16 0.98 -10.57 1.68
N GLY A 17 -0.08 -10.82 0.90
CA GLY A 17 -0.63 -12.16 0.67
C GLY A 17 0.30 -13.06 -0.13
N ILE A 18 0.84 -12.56 -1.24
CA ILE A 18 1.78 -13.33 -2.07
C ILE A 18 3.09 -13.60 -1.34
N ALA A 19 3.56 -12.66 -0.50
CA ALA A 19 4.73 -12.86 0.34
C ALA A 19 4.48 -13.96 1.39
N ALA A 20 3.28 -14.01 1.98
CA ALA A 20 2.88 -15.12 2.85
C ALA A 20 2.86 -16.44 2.06
N CYS A 21 2.20 -16.50 0.91
CA CYS A 21 2.14 -17.70 0.06
C CYS A 21 3.54 -18.26 -0.27
N ARG A 22 4.47 -17.38 -0.69
CA ARG A 22 5.86 -17.77 -0.97
C ARG A 22 6.53 -18.41 0.24
N ASN A 23 6.40 -17.81 1.42
CA ASN A 23 7.05 -18.35 2.62
C ASN A 23 6.40 -19.65 3.08
N PHE A 24 5.07 -19.74 3.06
CA PHE A 24 4.37 -20.97 3.42
C PHE A 24 4.76 -22.12 2.49
N LYS A 25 4.86 -21.86 1.18
CA LYS A 25 5.35 -22.85 0.20
C LYS A 25 6.79 -23.26 0.49
N ALA A 26 7.69 -22.31 0.76
CA ALA A 26 9.09 -22.59 1.06
C ALA A 26 9.29 -23.46 2.32
N TYR A 27 8.41 -23.31 3.32
CA TYR A 27 8.44 -24.13 4.54
C TYR A 27 7.55 -25.39 4.48
N GLY A 28 6.91 -25.66 3.34
CA GLY A 28 6.03 -26.83 3.18
C GLY A 28 4.74 -26.79 4.01
N LEU A 29 4.33 -25.61 4.48
CA LEU A 29 3.09 -25.43 5.23
C LEU A 29 1.89 -25.49 4.27
N PRO A 30 0.85 -26.31 4.52
CA PRO A 30 -0.35 -26.34 3.70
C PRO A 30 -1.13 -25.03 3.80
N TYR A 31 -1.50 -24.43 2.67
CA TYR A 31 -2.35 -23.23 2.67
C TYR A 31 -3.28 -23.15 1.47
N VAL A 32 -4.28 -22.29 1.59
CA VAL A 32 -5.09 -21.78 0.48
C VAL A 32 -5.16 -20.26 0.62
N CYS A 33 -4.87 -19.55 -0.46
CA CYS A 33 -5.07 -18.11 -0.51
C CYS A 33 -6.37 -17.81 -1.24
N TYR A 34 -7.24 -16.99 -0.64
CA TYR A 34 -8.47 -16.50 -1.27
C TYR A 34 -8.31 -15.03 -1.61
N GLU A 35 -8.52 -14.69 -2.88
CA GLU A 35 -8.55 -13.32 -3.38
C GLU A 35 -9.93 -13.04 -3.95
N SER A 36 -10.53 -11.97 -3.44
CA SER A 36 -11.85 -11.48 -3.85
C SER A 36 -11.93 -11.04 -5.30
N ALA A 37 -10.82 -10.56 -5.87
CA ALA A 37 -10.77 -10.03 -7.22
C ALA A 37 -10.35 -11.07 -8.26
N ASP A 38 -10.47 -10.74 -9.54
CA ASP A 38 -10.17 -11.64 -10.67
C ASP A 38 -8.67 -11.75 -10.99
N ARG A 39 -7.81 -11.03 -10.26
CA ARG A 39 -6.36 -10.93 -10.50
C ARG A 39 -5.58 -10.59 -9.24
N ILE A 40 -4.27 -10.73 -9.35
CA ILE A 40 -3.30 -10.53 -8.26
C ILE A 40 -2.87 -9.06 -8.23
N GLY A 41 -2.35 -8.61 -7.09
CA GLY A 41 -1.67 -7.33 -6.97
C GLY A 41 -2.40 -6.29 -6.11
N GLY A 42 -3.61 -6.59 -5.65
CA GLY A 42 -4.36 -5.77 -4.70
C GLY A 42 -4.56 -4.34 -5.23
N MET A 43 -4.15 -3.33 -4.45
CA MET A 43 -4.31 -1.91 -4.83
C MET A 43 -3.52 -1.53 -6.09
N TRP A 44 -2.45 -2.24 -6.43
CA TRP A 44 -1.60 -1.89 -7.58
C TRP A 44 -2.18 -2.34 -8.91
N ALA A 45 -3.05 -3.35 -8.88
CA ALA A 45 -3.83 -3.75 -10.04
C ALA A 45 -4.89 -2.67 -10.31
N PHE A 46 -4.59 -1.74 -11.21
CA PHE A 46 -5.51 -0.68 -11.59
C PHE A 46 -6.80 -1.23 -12.18
N THR A 47 -7.93 -0.59 -11.89
CA THR A 47 -9.30 -1.06 -12.20
C THR A 47 -9.69 -2.41 -11.61
N ASN A 48 -8.87 -2.99 -10.72
CA ASN A 48 -9.21 -4.23 -10.07
C ASN A 48 -10.51 -4.05 -9.29
N LYS A 49 -11.53 -4.84 -9.60
CA LYS A 49 -12.83 -4.81 -8.93
C LYS A 49 -12.91 -6.01 -8.00
N SER A 50 -12.84 -5.74 -6.70
CA SER A 50 -13.19 -6.72 -5.68
C SER A 50 -14.68 -6.58 -5.38
N ALA A 51 -15.39 -7.71 -5.31
CA ALA A 51 -16.78 -7.74 -4.87
C ALA A 51 -16.97 -7.23 -3.43
N ALA A 52 -15.91 -7.19 -2.62
CA ALA A 52 -15.95 -6.81 -1.21
C ALA A 52 -15.50 -5.36 -0.95
N ASN A 53 -14.60 -4.82 -1.77
CA ASN A 53 -13.76 -3.70 -1.35
C ASN A 53 -13.83 -2.45 -2.25
N GLY A 54 -14.84 -2.29 -3.09
CA GLY A 54 -15.02 -1.09 -3.93
C GLY A 54 -14.01 -0.89 -5.07
N GLY A 55 -12.87 -1.59 -5.04
CA GLY A 55 -11.89 -1.67 -6.11
C GLY A 55 -10.47 -1.28 -5.66
N SER A 56 -9.58 -1.11 -6.63
CA SER A 56 -8.25 -0.53 -6.42
C SER A 56 -8.36 0.99 -6.26
N ALA A 57 -7.68 1.52 -5.24
CA ALA A 57 -7.52 2.96 -5.00
C ALA A 57 -6.47 3.63 -5.90
N ALA A 58 -5.92 2.92 -6.90
CA ALA A 58 -4.92 3.47 -7.79
C ALA A 58 -5.55 4.37 -8.85
N TYR A 59 -4.95 5.54 -9.05
CA TYR A 59 -5.17 6.41 -10.20
C TYR A 59 -4.10 6.17 -11.27
N ARG A 60 -4.37 6.59 -12.49
CA ARG A 60 -3.58 6.26 -13.69
C ARG A 60 -2.12 6.71 -13.60
N SER A 61 -1.86 7.82 -12.95
CA SER A 61 -0.52 8.39 -12.75
C SER A 61 0.16 7.93 -11.46
N LEU A 62 -0.43 6.99 -10.70
CA LEU A 62 0.14 6.51 -9.45
C LEU A 62 1.50 5.84 -9.69
N HIS A 63 2.52 6.39 -9.04
CA HIS A 63 3.84 5.78 -8.91
C HIS A 63 4.10 5.49 -7.43
N ILE A 64 4.86 4.43 -7.16
CA ILE A 64 5.27 4.17 -5.79
C ILE A 64 6.16 5.30 -5.26
N ASN A 65 6.03 5.60 -3.96
CA ASN A 65 6.84 6.60 -3.27
C ASN A 65 8.11 6.00 -2.62
N THR A 66 8.17 4.69 -2.51
CA THR A 66 9.34 3.89 -2.13
C THR A 66 10.09 3.43 -3.38
N SER A 67 11.42 3.48 -3.37
CA SER A 67 12.22 3.08 -4.52
C SER A 67 12.09 1.58 -4.85
N ARG A 68 12.38 1.19 -6.09
CA ARG A 68 12.34 -0.22 -6.53
C ARG A 68 13.26 -1.12 -5.70
N THR A 69 14.39 -0.57 -5.25
CA THR A 69 15.39 -1.24 -4.40
C THR A 69 14.88 -1.49 -3.00
N GLN A 70 13.99 -0.63 -2.49
CA GLN A 70 13.39 -0.73 -1.15
C GLN A 70 12.05 -1.49 -1.15
N MET A 71 11.37 -1.53 -2.29
CA MET A 71 10.09 -2.23 -2.46
C MET A 71 10.25 -3.71 -2.88
N GLY A 72 11.35 -4.04 -3.55
CA GLY A 72 11.61 -5.41 -4.03
C GLY A 72 11.63 -6.44 -2.90
N TYR A 73 11.16 -7.65 -3.19
CA TYR A 73 11.30 -8.76 -2.26
C TYR A 73 12.76 -9.19 -2.22
N ARG A 74 13.26 -9.55 -1.03
CA ARG A 74 14.67 -9.86 -0.79
C ARG A 74 15.25 -10.89 -1.78
N ASP A 75 14.48 -11.90 -2.10
CA ASP A 75 14.83 -13.03 -2.95
C ASP A 75 14.24 -12.94 -4.36
N PHE A 76 13.58 -11.81 -4.68
CA PHE A 76 13.03 -11.53 -6.00
C PHE A 76 13.05 -10.00 -6.22
N PRO A 77 14.23 -9.43 -6.55
CA PRO A 77 14.34 -7.99 -6.73
C PRO A 77 13.50 -7.50 -7.90
N MET A 78 13.04 -6.23 -7.84
CA MET A 78 12.38 -5.61 -8.98
C MET A 78 13.33 -5.53 -10.20
N PRO A 79 12.80 -5.64 -11.43
CA PRO A 79 13.61 -5.56 -12.66
C PRO A 79 14.53 -4.32 -12.70
N ALA A 80 15.71 -4.49 -13.31
CA ALA A 80 16.74 -3.45 -13.35
C ALA A 80 16.40 -2.30 -14.32
N ASP A 81 15.56 -2.57 -15.30
CA ASP A 81 15.07 -1.65 -16.33
C ASP A 81 13.84 -0.84 -15.87
N TYR A 82 13.23 -1.18 -14.73
CA TYR A 82 12.21 -0.35 -14.13
C TYR A 82 12.82 0.98 -13.64
N PRO A 83 12.07 2.10 -13.69
CA PRO A 83 12.52 3.34 -13.10
C PRO A 83 12.64 3.19 -11.58
N ASP A 84 13.36 4.09 -10.92
CA ASP A 84 13.54 4.03 -9.46
C ASP A 84 12.21 4.06 -8.70
N PHE A 85 11.18 4.69 -9.25
CA PHE A 85 9.82 4.71 -8.70
C PHE A 85 8.82 4.19 -9.74
N PRO A 86 8.63 2.86 -9.83
CA PRO A 86 7.74 2.25 -10.83
C PRO A 86 6.30 2.74 -10.74
N GLY A 87 5.64 2.83 -11.91
CA GLY A 87 4.20 3.08 -12.00
C GLY A 87 3.39 1.89 -11.51
N HIS A 88 2.12 2.11 -11.19
CA HIS A 88 1.26 1.08 -10.61
C HIS A 88 1.18 -0.21 -11.47
N ALA A 89 1.16 -0.08 -12.80
CA ALA A 89 1.09 -1.19 -13.72
C ALA A 89 2.36 -2.05 -13.69
N GLN A 90 3.53 -1.41 -13.55
CA GLN A 90 4.82 -2.10 -13.43
C GLN A 90 4.90 -2.87 -12.10
N VAL A 91 4.41 -2.27 -11.00
CA VAL A 91 4.33 -2.93 -9.69
C VAL A 91 3.39 -4.15 -9.74
N ALA A 92 2.21 -4.00 -10.37
CA ALA A 92 1.29 -5.12 -10.57
C ALA A 92 1.91 -6.25 -11.39
N ALA A 93 2.56 -5.93 -12.51
CA ALA A 93 3.26 -6.91 -13.34
C ALA A 93 4.40 -7.62 -12.60
N TYR A 94 5.10 -6.91 -11.71
CA TYR A 94 6.11 -7.49 -10.84
C TYR A 94 5.51 -8.48 -9.80
N PHE A 95 4.32 -8.22 -9.28
CA PHE A 95 3.64 -9.17 -8.39
C PHE A 95 3.13 -10.41 -9.12
N GLU A 96 2.63 -10.24 -10.34
CA GLU A 96 2.27 -11.37 -11.21
C GLU A 96 3.51 -12.23 -11.50
N SER A 97 4.64 -11.61 -11.88
CA SER A 97 5.88 -12.35 -12.15
C SER A 97 6.47 -13.02 -10.90
N PHE A 98 6.32 -12.43 -9.72
CA PHE A 98 6.66 -13.06 -8.44
C PHE A 98 5.84 -14.33 -8.21
N VAL A 99 4.53 -14.26 -8.42
CA VAL A 99 3.63 -15.41 -8.25
C VAL A 99 3.98 -16.53 -9.21
N ASP A 100 4.26 -16.19 -10.47
CA ASP A 100 4.62 -17.17 -11.50
C ASP A 100 6.00 -17.80 -11.22
N HIS A 101 6.99 -16.97 -10.85
CA HIS A 101 8.35 -17.42 -10.53
C HIS A 101 8.38 -18.45 -9.40
N PHE A 102 7.60 -18.22 -8.33
CA PHE A 102 7.51 -19.15 -7.20
C PHE A 102 6.42 -20.23 -7.39
N GLY A 103 5.73 -20.26 -8.54
CA GLY A 103 4.67 -21.23 -8.85
C GLY A 103 3.54 -21.22 -7.83
N LEU A 104 3.06 -20.04 -7.45
CA LEU A 104 2.03 -19.87 -6.41
C LEU A 104 0.61 -19.86 -7.00
N ARG A 105 0.47 -19.76 -8.32
CA ARG A 105 -0.81 -19.56 -9.01
C ARG A 105 -1.89 -20.54 -8.59
N ASP A 106 -1.57 -21.83 -8.55
CA ASP A 106 -2.52 -22.91 -8.26
C ASP A 106 -3.01 -22.91 -6.80
N THR A 107 -2.31 -22.20 -5.91
CA THR A 107 -2.67 -22.06 -4.49
C THR A 107 -3.53 -20.83 -4.19
N ILE A 108 -3.71 -19.95 -5.18
CA ILE A 108 -4.48 -18.71 -5.08
C ILE A 108 -5.82 -18.90 -5.80
N ARG A 109 -6.91 -18.81 -5.05
CA ARG A 109 -8.29 -18.87 -5.53
C ARG A 109 -8.78 -17.44 -5.76
N LEU A 110 -8.68 -16.99 -7.00
CA LEU A 110 -9.21 -15.70 -7.46
C LEU A 110 -10.76 -15.73 -7.49
N GLY A 111 -11.38 -14.55 -7.52
CA GLY A 111 -12.84 -14.39 -7.54
C GLY A 111 -13.55 -14.97 -6.31
N THR A 112 -12.81 -15.21 -5.21
CA THR A 112 -13.31 -15.89 -4.02
C THR A 112 -13.20 -14.97 -2.82
N THR A 113 -14.30 -14.31 -2.48
CA THR A 113 -14.38 -13.43 -1.31
C THR A 113 -14.49 -14.23 -0.03
N VAL A 114 -13.68 -13.93 0.98
CA VAL A 114 -13.91 -14.36 2.37
C VAL A 114 -14.81 -13.35 3.05
N THR A 115 -15.97 -13.78 3.53
CA THR A 115 -16.99 -12.89 4.12
C THR A 115 -16.96 -12.89 5.65
N ARG A 116 -16.54 -14.00 6.26
CA ARG A 116 -16.49 -14.15 7.73
C ARG A 116 -15.49 -15.22 8.14
N CYS A 117 -14.82 -15.01 9.26
CA CYS A 117 -14.01 -16.02 9.94
C CYS A 117 -14.55 -16.22 11.35
N GLU A 118 -14.88 -17.45 11.72
CA GLU A 118 -15.41 -17.79 13.04
C GLU A 118 -14.48 -18.78 13.75
N ARG A 119 -14.16 -18.49 15.02
CA ARG A 119 -13.37 -19.41 15.83
C ARG A 119 -14.21 -20.63 16.20
N ARG A 120 -13.67 -21.84 16.00
CA ARG A 120 -14.37 -23.07 16.38
C ARG A 120 -14.10 -23.42 17.85
N ALA A 121 -15.03 -24.13 18.48
CA ALA A 121 -14.93 -24.53 19.88
C ALA A 121 -13.69 -25.40 20.17
N GLN A 122 -13.30 -26.25 19.22
CA GLN A 122 -12.17 -27.18 19.33
C GLN A 122 -10.84 -26.57 18.84
N GLY A 123 -10.83 -25.28 18.49
CA GLY A 123 -9.67 -24.61 17.87
C GLY A 123 -9.77 -24.51 16.35
N GLY A 124 -8.94 -23.63 15.78
CA GLY A 124 -9.01 -23.26 14.37
C GLY A 124 -10.24 -22.40 14.02
N TRP A 125 -10.54 -22.36 12.72
CA TRP A 125 -11.43 -21.38 12.12
C TRP A 125 -12.35 -22.02 11.07
N THR A 126 -13.60 -21.58 11.06
CA THR A 126 -14.53 -21.74 9.94
C THR A 126 -14.50 -20.47 9.11
N VAL A 127 -14.05 -20.58 7.86
CA VAL A 127 -13.97 -19.48 6.89
C VAL A 127 -15.18 -19.58 5.96
N HIS A 128 -15.99 -18.54 5.91
CA HIS A 128 -17.17 -18.42 5.06
C HIS A 128 -16.80 -17.70 3.76
N LEU A 129 -17.20 -18.26 2.62
CA LEU A 129 -16.90 -17.73 1.30
C LEU A 129 -18.12 -17.04 0.68
N GLY A 130 -17.87 -16.21 -0.34
CA GLY A 130 -18.90 -15.41 -1.01
C GLY A 130 -19.95 -16.23 -1.78
N ASP A 131 -19.64 -17.47 -2.13
CA ASP A 131 -20.57 -18.42 -2.75
C ASP A 131 -21.45 -19.17 -1.74
N GLY A 132 -21.31 -18.86 -0.44
CA GLY A 132 -22.02 -19.51 0.66
C GLY A 132 -21.34 -20.80 1.17
N SER A 133 -20.28 -21.27 0.50
CA SER A 133 -19.51 -22.42 0.98
C SER A 133 -18.67 -22.05 2.20
N LYS A 134 -18.22 -23.09 2.92
CA LYS A 134 -17.40 -22.96 4.13
C LYS A 134 -16.21 -23.88 4.04
N ALA A 135 -15.07 -23.42 4.57
CA ALA A 135 -13.86 -24.21 4.65
C ALA A 135 -13.24 -24.07 6.04
N GLU A 136 -12.67 -25.16 6.54
CA GLU A 136 -12.02 -25.21 7.84
C GLU A 136 -10.50 -25.12 7.72
N PHE A 137 -9.91 -24.36 8.65
CA PHE A 137 -8.48 -24.10 8.73
C PHE A 137 -8.01 -24.05 10.18
N ASP A 138 -6.74 -24.35 10.42
CA ASP A 138 -6.14 -24.28 11.75
C ASP A 138 -5.74 -22.84 12.11
N ALA A 139 -5.38 -22.05 11.10
CA ALA A 139 -5.04 -20.63 11.24
C ALA A 139 -5.54 -19.79 10.07
N VAL A 140 -5.63 -18.48 10.30
CA VAL A 140 -6.00 -17.48 9.29
C VAL A 140 -4.96 -16.37 9.30
N VAL A 141 -4.48 -16.00 8.12
CA VAL A 141 -3.63 -14.84 7.87
C VAL A 141 -4.45 -13.78 7.14
N VAL A 142 -4.64 -12.63 7.77
CA VAL A 142 -5.37 -11.50 7.19
C VAL A 142 -4.39 -10.61 6.42
N ALA A 143 -4.50 -10.60 5.09
CA ALA A 143 -3.66 -9.84 4.16
C ALA A 143 -4.51 -9.01 3.17
N ASN A 144 -5.69 -8.56 3.60
CA ASN A 144 -6.70 -7.88 2.78
C ASN A 144 -6.40 -6.39 2.49
N GLY A 145 -5.37 -5.83 3.12
CA GLY A 145 -5.01 -4.42 2.98
C GLY A 145 -5.96 -3.46 3.72
N HIS A 146 -5.60 -2.18 3.75
CA HIS A 146 -6.28 -1.15 4.55
C HIS A 146 -6.59 0.15 3.79
N HIS A 147 -6.33 0.19 2.47
CA HIS A 147 -6.52 1.38 1.63
C HIS A 147 -7.74 1.29 0.70
N TRP A 148 -8.68 0.39 0.99
CA TRP A 148 -9.84 0.13 0.12
C TRP A 148 -11.17 0.70 0.66
N ASP A 149 -11.24 1.03 1.95
CA ASP A 149 -12.43 1.65 2.57
C ASP A 149 -12.20 3.16 2.75
N PRO A 150 -12.84 4.04 1.95
CA PRO A 150 -12.59 5.48 1.99
C PRO A 150 -13.11 6.12 3.29
N LEU A 151 -12.21 6.81 4.00
CA LEU A 151 -12.55 7.50 5.24
C LEU A 151 -12.99 8.95 4.97
N TRP A 152 -14.30 9.16 4.95
CA TRP A 152 -14.88 10.51 4.89
C TRP A 152 -14.89 11.22 6.26
N PRO A 153 -14.65 12.54 6.33
CA PRO A 153 -14.79 13.30 7.56
C PRO A 153 -16.23 13.25 8.08
N LYS A 154 -16.38 13.05 9.40
CA LYS A 154 -17.67 12.99 10.10
C LYS A 154 -17.68 14.01 11.25
N PRO A 155 -18.56 15.04 11.22
CA PRO A 155 -19.47 15.38 10.13
C PRO A 155 -18.74 15.91 8.90
N LEU A 156 -19.39 15.88 7.74
CA LEU A 156 -18.93 16.65 6.57
C LEU A 156 -18.92 18.16 6.92
N PRO A 157 -18.03 18.96 6.31
CA PRO A 157 -18.05 20.41 6.48
C PRO A 157 -19.45 20.99 6.26
N SER A 158 -19.87 21.91 7.13
CA SER A 158 -21.18 22.55 7.03
C SER A 158 -21.27 23.48 5.82
N GLY A 159 -22.47 23.61 5.26
CA GLY A 159 -22.75 24.45 4.10
C GLY A 159 -23.37 23.68 2.94
N ARG A 160 -23.74 24.41 1.89
CA ARG A 160 -24.24 23.85 0.63
C ARG A 160 -23.17 24.01 -0.43
N PHE A 161 -22.78 22.91 -1.08
CA PHE A 161 -21.86 22.92 -2.21
C PHE A 161 -22.53 22.22 -3.39
N ASP A 162 -22.69 22.96 -4.49
CA ASP A 162 -23.38 22.48 -5.69
C ASP A 162 -22.44 21.79 -6.68
N GLY A 163 -21.14 21.80 -6.41
CA GLY A 163 -20.15 21.12 -7.22
C GLY A 163 -20.03 19.63 -6.89
N ILE A 164 -19.18 18.97 -7.68
CA ILE A 164 -18.87 17.55 -7.52
C ILE A 164 -17.93 17.36 -6.31
N GLN A 165 -18.23 16.36 -5.50
CA GLN A 165 -17.39 15.91 -4.39
C GLN A 165 -17.11 14.42 -4.57
N MET A 166 -15.85 14.02 -4.42
CA MET A 166 -15.43 12.62 -4.48
C MET A 166 -14.24 12.38 -3.54
N HIS A 167 -14.06 11.15 -3.08
CA HIS A 167 -12.87 10.78 -2.30
C HIS A 167 -11.70 10.55 -3.27
N ALA A 168 -10.46 10.70 -2.80
CA ALA A 168 -9.28 10.37 -3.59
C ALA A 168 -9.25 8.90 -4.06
N HIS A 169 -10.02 8.03 -3.41
CA HIS A 169 -10.21 6.63 -3.79
C HIS A 169 -10.93 6.48 -5.12
N ASP A 170 -11.81 7.43 -5.47
CA ASP A 170 -12.61 7.39 -6.69
C ASP A 170 -11.95 8.15 -7.85
N TYR A 171 -10.86 8.89 -7.57
CA TYR A 171 -10.11 9.61 -8.59
C TYR A 171 -9.39 8.62 -9.52
N VAL A 172 -9.48 8.84 -10.84
CA VAL A 172 -8.84 7.99 -11.84
C VAL A 172 -7.79 8.75 -12.63
N ASP A 173 -8.18 9.87 -13.21
CA ASP A 173 -7.33 10.79 -13.97
C ASP A 173 -8.06 12.14 -14.12
N PRO A 174 -7.45 13.20 -14.70
CA PRO A 174 -8.08 14.52 -14.78
C PRO A 174 -9.42 14.56 -15.52
N ALA A 175 -9.74 13.55 -16.34
CA ALA A 175 -10.98 13.47 -17.11
C ALA A 175 -12.02 12.51 -16.50
N ASN A 176 -11.65 11.70 -15.50
CA ASN A 176 -12.48 10.61 -14.96
C ASN A 176 -12.41 10.50 -13.43
N PRO A 177 -13.52 10.14 -12.75
CA PRO A 177 -14.87 9.87 -13.29
C PRO A 177 -15.63 11.14 -13.68
N HIS A 178 -15.08 12.31 -13.31
CA HIS A 178 -15.61 13.62 -13.66
C HIS A 178 -14.53 14.41 -14.38
N ASP A 179 -14.95 15.18 -15.39
CA ASP A 179 -14.02 16.04 -16.12
C ASP A 179 -13.65 17.27 -15.28
N LEU A 180 -12.46 17.24 -14.70
CA LEU A 180 -11.92 18.32 -13.88
C LEU A 180 -11.16 19.36 -14.72
N ARG A 181 -11.06 19.17 -16.04
CA ARG A 181 -10.27 20.07 -16.88
C ARG A 181 -10.92 21.45 -16.99
N GLY A 182 -10.10 22.48 -16.87
CA GLY A 182 -10.54 23.88 -16.82
C GLY A 182 -11.47 24.20 -15.63
N LYS A 183 -11.51 23.35 -14.60
CA LYS A 183 -12.27 23.60 -13.36
C LYS A 183 -11.36 24.20 -12.30
N ARG A 184 -11.97 24.80 -11.29
CA ARG A 184 -11.30 25.17 -10.04
C ARG A 184 -11.53 24.05 -9.03
N VAL A 185 -10.46 23.42 -8.59
CA VAL A 185 -10.51 22.22 -7.74
C VAL A 185 -9.94 22.54 -6.37
N VAL A 186 -10.63 22.08 -5.31
CA VAL A 186 -10.10 22.08 -3.95
C VAL A 186 -9.76 20.64 -3.57
N VAL A 187 -8.49 20.40 -3.23
CA VAL A 187 -8.02 19.10 -2.70
C VAL A 187 -7.88 19.24 -1.19
N VAL A 188 -8.55 18.36 -0.45
CA VAL A 188 -8.58 18.40 1.02
C VAL A 188 -7.62 17.37 1.60
N GLY A 189 -6.68 17.83 2.44
CA GLY A 189 -5.65 17.01 3.06
C GLY A 189 -4.28 17.16 2.43
N MET A 190 -3.27 16.57 3.07
CA MET A 190 -1.86 16.65 2.64
C MET A 190 -1.15 15.29 2.74
N GLY A 191 -1.91 14.20 2.56
CA GLY A 191 -1.34 12.86 2.38
C GLY A 191 -0.80 12.67 0.96
N ASN A 192 -0.06 11.57 0.71
CA ASN A 192 0.55 11.32 -0.60
C ASN A 192 -0.45 11.39 -1.76
N SER A 193 -1.63 10.77 -1.63
CA SER A 193 -2.66 10.86 -2.67
C SER A 193 -3.13 12.29 -2.93
N ALA A 194 -3.31 13.09 -1.88
CA ALA A 194 -3.71 14.49 -2.04
C ALA A 194 -2.64 15.30 -2.77
N MET A 195 -1.37 15.09 -2.42
CA MET A 195 -0.24 15.78 -3.06
C MET A 195 -0.05 15.36 -4.52
N ASP A 196 -0.15 14.07 -4.83
CA ASP A 196 -0.03 13.56 -6.19
C ASP A 196 -1.18 14.07 -7.07
N ILE A 197 -2.43 14.00 -6.58
CA ILE A 197 -3.60 14.51 -7.32
C ILE A 197 -3.53 16.03 -7.49
N ALA A 198 -3.17 16.78 -6.45
CA ALA A 198 -3.02 18.23 -6.55
C ALA A 198 -1.89 18.62 -7.51
N SER A 199 -0.78 17.89 -7.47
CA SER A 199 0.34 18.06 -8.39
C SER A 199 -0.10 17.81 -9.83
N GLU A 200 -0.74 16.67 -10.11
CA GLU A 200 -1.23 16.32 -11.46
C GLU A 200 -2.24 17.35 -11.97
N LEU A 201 -3.24 17.71 -11.19
CA LEU A 201 -4.26 18.68 -11.60
C LEU A 201 -3.70 20.09 -11.76
N GLY A 202 -2.59 20.41 -11.10
CA GLY A 202 -1.91 21.72 -11.19
C GLY A 202 -1.19 21.95 -12.52
N HIS A 203 -1.05 20.92 -13.37
CA HIS A 203 -0.57 21.09 -14.74
C HIS A 203 -1.53 21.99 -15.54
N LYS A 204 -0.97 22.88 -16.38
CA LYS A 204 -1.71 23.95 -17.07
C LYS A 204 -2.85 23.43 -17.97
N GLU A 205 -2.70 22.22 -18.49
CA GLU A 205 -3.67 21.53 -19.34
C GLU A 205 -4.81 20.85 -18.57
N ASN A 206 -4.69 20.73 -17.24
CA ASN A 206 -5.64 20.06 -16.38
C ASN A 206 -6.60 21.07 -15.75
N ALA A 207 -6.42 21.51 -14.50
CA ALA A 207 -7.36 22.42 -13.84
C ALA A 207 -7.06 23.91 -14.15
N GLU A 208 -8.07 24.77 -14.09
CA GLU A 208 -7.89 26.24 -14.12
C GLU A 208 -7.13 26.71 -12.88
N ALA A 209 -7.49 26.17 -11.72
CA ALA A 209 -6.85 26.44 -10.45
C ALA A 209 -6.97 25.24 -9.51
N VAL A 210 -5.93 24.96 -8.74
CA VAL A 210 -5.93 23.95 -7.68
C VAL A 210 -5.60 24.60 -6.35
N TYR A 211 -6.46 24.37 -5.36
CA TYR A 211 -6.27 24.84 -3.99
C TYR A 211 -6.07 23.63 -3.07
N LEU A 212 -5.02 23.65 -2.26
CA LEU A 212 -4.76 22.63 -1.26
C LEU A 212 -5.26 23.11 0.11
N SER A 213 -6.25 22.42 0.67
CA SER A 213 -6.79 22.72 1.99
C SER A 213 -6.15 21.83 3.05
N VAL A 214 -5.28 22.42 3.88
CA VAL A 214 -4.45 21.70 4.84
C VAL A 214 -4.84 22.08 6.27
N ARG A 215 -5.07 21.09 7.13
CA ARG A 215 -5.37 21.32 8.56
C ARG A 215 -4.10 21.51 9.39
N SER A 216 -3.07 20.74 9.06
CA SER A 216 -1.80 20.70 9.77
C SER A 216 -0.70 20.50 8.74
N GLY A 217 0.40 21.25 8.86
CA GLY A 217 1.54 21.10 7.98
C GLY A 217 2.18 19.71 8.06
N THR A 218 2.83 19.29 6.98
CA THR A 218 3.66 18.08 6.92
C THR A 218 5.01 18.42 6.30
N TYR A 219 6.01 17.57 6.52
CA TYR A 219 7.28 17.68 5.81
C TYR A 219 7.15 17.07 4.41
N ILE A 220 7.64 17.80 3.41
CA ILE A 220 7.70 17.32 2.03
C ILE A 220 9.15 16.94 1.74
N LEU A 221 9.40 15.64 1.54
CA LEU A 221 10.72 15.12 1.22
C LEU A 221 10.83 14.89 -0.29
N PRO A 222 11.88 15.39 -0.96
CA PRO A 222 12.10 15.05 -2.36
C PRO A 222 12.53 13.59 -2.50
N LYS A 223 12.10 12.94 -3.59
CA LYS A 223 12.55 11.58 -3.95
C LYS A 223 14.07 11.52 -4.16
N TYR A 224 14.64 12.59 -4.71
CA TYR A 224 16.05 12.69 -5.06
C TYR A 224 16.73 13.88 -4.38
N LEU A 225 17.99 13.69 -4.00
CA LEU A 225 18.93 14.76 -3.69
C LEU A 225 20.16 14.59 -4.60
N GLY A 226 20.24 15.42 -5.64
CA GLY A 226 21.15 15.17 -6.76
C GLY A 226 20.77 13.87 -7.49
N SER A 227 21.73 12.97 -7.70
CA SER A 227 21.51 11.66 -8.31
C SER A 227 21.17 10.55 -7.31
N LYS A 228 21.00 10.88 -6.01
CA LYS A 228 20.78 9.88 -4.96
C LYS A 228 19.35 9.86 -4.47
N LEU A 229 18.86 8.66 -4.19
CA LEU A 229 17.54 8.42 -3.59
C LEU A 229 17.59 8.74 -2.10
N VAL A 230 16.81 9.73 -1.67
CA VAL A 230 16.85 10.24 -0.29
C VAL A 230 16.49 9.15 0.72
N TYR A 231 15.40 8.42 0.46
CA TYR A 231 14.95 7.36 1.35
C TYR A 231 15.94 6.20 1.45
N ASP A 232 16.59 5.81 0.36
CA ASP A 232 17.56 4.70 0.36
C ASP A 232 18.83 5.03 1.15
N ILE A 233 19.20 6.31 1.23
CA ILE A 233 20.31 6.74 2.09
C ILE A 233 19.91 6.68 3.57
N LEU A 234 18.70 7.14 3.87
CA LEU A 234 18.23 7.31 5.25
C LEU A 234 17.72 6.01 5.86
N LEU A 235 17.21 5.10 5.04
CA LEU A 235 16.52 3.90 5.48
C LEU A 235 17.16 2.65 4.87
N ARG A 236 17.55 1.74 5.77
CA ARG A 236 17.96 0.39 5.40
C ARG A 236 16.74 -0.40 4.94
N HIS A 237 16.92 -1.22 3.91
CA HIS A 237 15.91 -2.19 3.49
C HIS A 237 15.43 -3.04 4.67
N PRO A 238 14.10 -3.14 4.94
CA PRO A 238 13.57 -3.84 6.11
C PRO A 238 14.06 -5.29 6.23
N SER A 239 14.25 -5.99 5.11
CA SER A 239 14.72 -7.38 5.07
C SER A 239 16.22 -7.55 5.35
N ASN A 240 17.00 -6.48 5.46
CA ASN A 240 18.41 -6.57 5.81
C ASN A 240 18.58 -6.65 7.33
N HIS A 241 19.68 -7.23 7.80
CA HIS A 241 19.99 -7.17 9.22
C HIS A 241 20.59 -5.80 9.57
N PRO A 242 20.26 -5.24 10.74
CA PRO A 242 20.91 -4.01 11.19
C PRO A 242 22.40 -4.25 11.35
N GLY A 243 23.19 -3.27 10.91
CA GLY A 243 24.64 -3.25 11.13
C GLY A 243 25.00 -3.08 12.60
N LEU A 244 26.28 -3.20 12.94
CA LEU A 244 26.75 -3.12 14.33
C LEU A 244 26.34 -1.80 15.00
N LEU A 245 26.50 -0.68 14.31
CA LEU A 245 26.16 0.65 14.82
C LEU A 245 24.65 0.78 15.08
N GLU A 246 23.80 0.33 14.14
CA GLU A 246 22.34 0.35 14.33
C GLU A 246 21.92 -0.50 15.52
N ARG A 247 22.47 -1.71 15.65
CA ARG A 247 22.21 -2.57 16.81
C ARG A 247 22.61 -1.91 18.13
N LEU A 248 23.74 -1.20 18.13
CA LEU A 248 24.21 -0.45 19.30
C LEU A 248 23.25 0.70 19.63
N LEU A 249 22.83 1.48 18.62
CA LEU A 249 21.89 2.59 18.80
C LEU A 249 20.52 2.11 19.28
N TRP A 250 20.03 0.97 18.77
CA TRP A 250 18.75 0.37 19.19
C TRP A 250 18.82 -0.36 20.53
N SER A 251 20.03 -0.60 21.06
CA SER A 251 20.23 -1.09 22.42
C SER A 251 20.15 0.02 23.48
N LEU A 252 20.12 1.28 23.06
CA LEU A 252 19.91 2.41 23.95
C LEU A 252 18.46 2.41 24.47
N PRO A 253 18.22 2.80 25.74
CA PRO A 253 16.87 2.99 26.24
C PRO A 253 16.11 4.02 25.40
N ASP A 254 14.80 3.81 25.17
CA ASP A 254 13.95 4.72 24.37
C ASP A 254 14.09 6.18 24.80
N ALA A 255 14.21 6.44 26.10
CA ALA A 255 14.40 7.78 26.65
C ALA A 255 15.69 8.48 26.17
N VAL A 256 16.74 7.73 25.83
CA VAL A 256 17.99 8.26 25.26
C VAL A 256 17.81 8.51 23.77
N PHE A 257 17.14 7.61 23.05
CA PHE A 257 16.81 7.82 21.65
C PHE A 257 15.96 9.09 21.46
N ASP A 258 14.89 9.24 22.24
CA ASP A 258 13.95 10.36 22.16
C ASP A 258 14.56 11.70 22.57
N ARG A 259 15.48 11.71 23.55
CA ARG A 259 16.10 12.96 24.04
C ARG A 259 17.32 13.41 23.25
N LEU A 260 18.03 12.49 22.60
CA LEU A 260 19.35 12.77 22.03
C LEU A 260 19.38 12.54 20.52
N LEU A 261 18.86 11.41 20.04
CA LEU A 261 18.94 11.05 18.63
C LEU A 261 17.76 11.60 17.82
N TYR A 262 16.55 11.54 18.36
CA TYR A 262 15.37 12.09 17.70
C TYR A 262 15.49 13.59 17.42
N PRO A 263 15.97 14.45 18.35
CA PRO A 263 16.15 15.87 18.06
C PRO A 263 17.22 16.13 17.00
N LEU A 264 18.31 15.35 16.98
CA LEU A 264 19.36 15.44 15.96
C LEU A 264 18.85 15.00 14.58
N ALA A 265 18.09 13.90 14.51
CA ALA A 265 17.46 13.44 13.28
C ALA A 265 16.43 14.45 12.76
N THR A 266 15.62 15.01 13.67
CA THR A 266 14.64 16.06 13.36
C THR A 266 15.34 17.35 12.94
N LEU A 267 16.47 17.71 13.54
CA LEU A 267 17.28 18.86 13.13
C LEU A 267 17.86 18.63 11.74
N GLY A 268 18.39 17.44 11.45
CA GLY A 268 18.86 17.06 10.12
C GLY A 268 17.76 17.15 9.06
N LEU A 269 16.57 16.61 9.35
CA LEU A 269 15.40 16.77 8.50
C LEU A 269 15.04 18.24 8.30
N ASN A 270 14.96 19.03 9.37
CA ASN A 270 14.63 20.46 9.31
C ASN A 270 15.63 21.26 8.47
N LEU A 271 16.92 20.93 8.55
CA LEU A 271 17.96 21.55 7.71
C LEU A 271 17.82 21.13 6.24
N LEU A 272 17.37 19.89 5.99
CA LEU A 272 17.24 19.35 4.64
C LEU A 272 15.99 19.86 3.91
N VAL A 273 14.86 19.98 4.60
CA VAL A 273 13.55 20.24 3.98
C VAL A 273 12.82 21.47 4.51
N GLY A 274 13.44 22.23 5.41
CA GLY A 274 12.81 23.37 6.06
C GLY A 274 11.79 22.96 7.12
N ARG A 275 11.31 23.95 7.89
CA ARG A 275 10.21 23.74 8.84
C ARG A 275 8.89 24.04 8.15
N PRO A 276 7.86 23.18 8.29
CA PRO A 276 6.51 23.57 7.90
C PRO A 276 6.09 24.80 8.72
N GLU A 277 5.51 25.79 8.06
CA GLU A 277 4.88 26.93 8.74
C GLU A 277 3.76 26.40 9.66
N ARG A 278 3.69 26.95 10.87
CA ARG A 278 2.74 26.52 11.91
C ARG A 278 1.35 27.12 11.68
#